data_AF-A0A828PM02-F1
#
_entry.id   AF-A0A828PM02-F1
#
_cell.length_a   1.000
_cell.length_b   1.000
_cell.length_c   1.000
_cell.angle_alpha   90.00
_cell.angle_beta   90.00
_cell.angle_gamma   90.00
#
_symmetry.space_group_name_H-M   'P 1'
#
loop_
_entity.id
_entity.type
_entity.pdbx_description
1 polymer ?
#
loop_
_entity_poly.entity_id
_entity_poly.type
_entity_poly.pdbx_seq_one_letter_code
_entity_poly.pdbx_strand_id
1 'polypeptide(L)'
;VDVNYVKQRDWDNMMRFTDYSTPTGFVTAYWNPPTLNGVLMKLSVGQYLAKDKGATIDVAKRFDSGVAVGVWAAISNVSKDDYGEGGFSKGFYISIPFDLMTIGPNRNRAVVSWTPLTRDGGQMLSRKYQLYPMTAEREVPVGQ
;
A
#
# COMPACT_ATOMS: atom_id res chain seq x y z
N VAL A 1 9.43 8.63 5.24
CA VAL A 1 8.41 9.28 6.11
C VAL A 1 7.47 10.06 5.21
N ASP A 2 6.19 10.06 5.53
CA ASP A 2 5.20 10.85 4.83
C ASP A 2 4.20 11.50 5.78
N VAL A 3 3.71 12.68 5.38
CA VAL A 3 2.71 13.46 6.11
C VAL A 3 1.79 14.12 5.08
N ASN A 4 0.48 13.98 5.25
CA ASN A 4 -0.53 14.51 4.35
C ASN A 4 -1.73 15.02 5.16
N TYR A 5 -2.34 16.12 4.73
CA TYR A 5 -3.59 16.62 5.29
C TYR A 5 -4.70 16.45 4.26
N VAL A 6 -5.73 15.67 4.58
CA VAL A 6 -6.80 15.33 3.64
C VAL A 6 -8.16 15.83 4.13
N LYS A 7 -9.01 16.24 3.18
CA LYS A 7 -10.40 16.64 3.42
C LYS A 7 -11.33 15.75 2.61
N GLN A 8 -12.40 15.29 3.23
CA GLN A 8 -13.37 14.41 2.57
C GLN A 8 -14.26 15.23 1.62
N ARG A 9 -14.45 14.71 0.41
CA ARG A 9 -15.38 15.29 -0.57
C ARG A 9 -16.82 14.98 -0.16
N ASP A 10 -17.72 15.94 -0.36
CA ASP A 10 -19.14 15.77 -0.09
C ASP A 10 -19.75 14.69 -1.01
N TRP A 11 -20.67 13.91 -0.43
CA TRP A 11 -21.35 12.79 -1.09
C TRP A 11 -22.44 13.29 -2.02
N ASP A 12 -23.12 14.38 -1.62
CA ASP A 12 -24.27 14.93 -2.34
C ASP A 12 -23.89 16.02 -3.33
N ASN A 13 -22.68 16.59 -3.20
CA ASN A 13 -22.22 17.66 -4.07
C ASN A 13 -20.73 17.56 -4.41
N MET A 14 -20.44 17.25 -5.67
CA MET A 14 -19.08 17.04 -6.17
C MET A 14 -18.16 18.28 -6.06
N MET A 15 -18.73 19.48 -5.88
CA MET A 15 -18.00 20.74 -5.77
C MET A 15 -17.79 21.18 -4.31
N ARG A 16 -18.27 20.40 -3.33
CA ARG A 16 -18.17 20.72 -1.90
C ARG A 16 -17.33 19.69 -1.14
N PHE A 17 -16.87 20.09 0.03
CA PHE A 17 -16.20 19.24 0.99
C PHE A 17 -17.04 19.13 2.25
N THR A 18 -17.01 17.97 2.90
CA THR A 18 -17.60 17.80 4.24
C THR A 18 -16.75 18.51 5.29
N ASP A 19 -17.28 18.72 6.48
CA ASP A 19 -16.53 19.20 7.65
C ASP A 19 -15.68 18.09 8.30
N TYR A 20 -15.17 17.17 7.48
CA TYR A 20 -14.29 16.09 7.90
C TYR A 20 -12.90 16.26 7.27
N SER A 21 -11.94 16.56 8.13
CA SER A 21 -10.51 16.62 7.80
C SER A 21 -9.70 15.72 8.71
N THR A 22 -8.69 15.06 8.15
CA THR A 22 -7.81 14.14 8.88
C THR A 22 -6.36 14.36 8.46
N PRO A 23 -5.43 14.64 9.40
CA PRO A 23 -4.02 14.47 9.14
C PRO A 23 -3.71 12.96 9.05
N THR A 24 -2.97 12.55 8.03
CA THR A 24 -2.46 11.19 7.87
C THR A 24 -0.95 11.25 7.74
N GLY A 25 -0.26 10.22 8.20
CA GLY A 25 1.19 10.18 8.10
C GLY A 25 1.76 8.89 8.62
N PHE A 26 2.81 8.42 7.94
CA PHE A 26 3.45 7.15 8.24
C PHE A 26 4.98 7.29 8.26
N VAL A 27 5.58 6.59 9.21
CA VAL A 27 7.00 6.23 9.18
C VAL A 27 7.07 4.82 8.63
N THR A 28 7.81 4.65 7.54
CA THR A 28 7.96 3.35 6.87
C THR A 28 9.41 2.91 6.87
N ALA A 29 9.64 1.69 7.35
CA ALA A 29 10.89 0.97 7.23
C ALA A 29 10.80 -0.07 6.11
N TYR A 30 11.89 -0.26 5.38
CA TYR A 30 12.02 -1.22 4.30
C TYR A 30 13.21 -2.14 4.61
N TRP A 31 13.04 -3.43 4.38
CA TRP A 31 14.07 -4.43 4.60
C TRP A 31 14.07 -5.49 3.50
N ASN A 32 15.22 -5.65 2.85
CA ASN A 32 15.48 -6.72 1.90
C ASN A 32 16.39 -7.74 2.58
N PRO A 33 15.88 -8.91 3.00
CA PRO A 33 16.72 -9.91 3.67
C PRO A 33 17.75 -10.47 2.68
N PRO A 34 19.05 -10.50 3.03
CA PRO A 34 20.09 -10.98 2.11
C PRO A 34 19.97 -12.47 1.78
N THR A 35 19.27 -13.24 2.60
CA THR A 35 19.01 -14.67 2.39
C THR A 35 17.78 -14.95 1.52
N LEU A 36 16.94 -13.94 1.26
CA LEU A 36 15.69 -14.07 0.51
C LEU A 36 15.71 -13.12 -0.69
N ASN A 37 16.35 -13.56 -1.78
CA ASN A 37 16.45 -12.77 -3.01
C ASN A 37 15.09 -12.27 -3.48
N GLY A 38 14.98 -10.99 -3.84
CA GLY A 38 13.74 -10.41 -4.36
C GLY A 38 12.59 -10.33 -3.36
N VAL A 39 12.80 -10.57 -2.06
CA VAL A 39 11.80 -10.32 -1.01
C VAL A 39 12.00 -8.92 -0.43
N LEU A 40 10.92 -8.15 -0.40
CA LEU A 40 10.84 -6.85 0.27
C LEU A 40 9.87 -6.97 1.44
N MET A 41 10.35 -6.65 2.63
CA MET A 41 9.51 -6.42 3.80
C MET A 41 9.35 -4.92 4.03
N LYS A 42 8.13 -4.50 4.30
CA LYS A 42 7.76 -3.11 4.54
C LYS A 42 6.92 -3.04 5.82
N LEU A 43 7.37 -2.22 6.77
CA LEU A 43 6.64 -1.92 7.99
C LEU A 43 6.30 -0.44 8.02
N SER A 44 5.02 -0.09 8.10
CA SER A 44 4.54 1.29 8.15
C SER A 44 3.77 1.52 9.44
N VAL A 45 4.14 2.53 10.22
CA VAL A 45 3.46 2.89 11.47
C VAL A 45 3.00 4.33 11.39
N GLY A 46 1.74 4.60 11.73
CA GLY A 46 1.18 5.92 11.50
C GLY A 46 -0.30 6.06 11.80
N GLN A 47 -0.90 7.12 11.23
CA GLN A 47 -2.31 7.45 11.34
C GLN A 47 -3.02 7.26 9.99
N TYR A 48 -4.07 6.45 10.01
CA TYR A 48 -4.91 6.10 8.86
C TYR A 48 -6.02 7.15 8.63
N LEU A 49 -6.80 6.94 7.56
CA LEU A 49 -7.83 7.90 7.12
C LEU A 49 -8.96 8.11 8.14
N ALA A 50 -9.31 7.09 8.91
CA ALA A 50 -10.35 7.16 9.93
C ALA A 50 -9.84 7.72 11.28
N LYS A 51 -8.66 8.39 11.28
CA LYS A 51 -7.97 8.96 12.47
C LYS A 51 -7.47 7.90 13.46
N ASP A 52 -7.57 6.64 13.13
CA ASP A 52 -7.00 5.53 13.87
C ASP A 52 -5.49 5.43 13.64
N LYS A 53 -4.78 5.01 14.69
CA LYS A 53 -3.34 4.79 14.67
C LYS A 53 -3.05 3.32 14.65
N GLY A 54 -2.03 2.94 13.88
CA GLY A 54 -1.63 1.55 13.85
C GLY A 54 -0.44 1.27 12.94
N ALA A 55 -0.31 0.00 12.60
CA ALA A 55 0.81 -0.53 11.85
C ALA A 55 0.33 -1.41 10.69
N THR A 56 0.97 -1.28 9.54
CA THR A 56 0.80 -2.15 8.38
C THR A 56 2.12 -2.87 8.12
N ILE A 57 2.07 -4.20 8.02
CA ILE A 57 3.14 -5.03 7.50
C ILE A 57 2.78 -5.47 6.08
N ASP A 58 3.74 -5.38 5.17
CA ASP A 58 3.63 -5.81 3.77
C ASP A 58 4.88 -6.61 3.43
N VAL A 59 4.68 -7.81 2.89
CA VAL A 59 5.74 -8.69 2.42
C VAL A 59 5.47 -9.02 0.97
N ALA A 60 6.43 -8.71 0.10
CA ALA A 60 6.33 -8.93 -1.33
C ALA A 60 7.53 -9.68 -1.87
N LYS A 61 7.29 -10.66 -2.77
CA LYS A 61 8.31 -11.33 -3.57
C LYS A 61 8.21 -10.82 -5.00
N ARG A 62 9.31 -10.29 -5.52
CA ARG A 62 9.53 -10.00 -6.93
C ARG A 62 10.27 -11.17 -7.59
N PHE A 63 9.78 -11.57 -8.75
CA PHE A 63 10.38 -12.59 -9.60
C PHE A 63 11.18 -11.95 -10.74
N ASP A 64 12.06 -12.71 -11.38
CA ASP A 64 12.91 -12.23 -12.48
C ASP A 64 12.09 -11.78 -13.70
N SER A 65 10.87 -12.31 -13.85
CA SER A 65 9.87 -11.82 -14.83
C SER A 65 9.40 -10.38 -14.55
N GLY A 66 9.79 -9.79 -13.42
CA GLY A 66 9.28 -8.51 -12.96
C GLY A 66 7.89 -8.58 -12.33
N VAL A 67 7.23 -9.74 -12.32
CA VAL A 67 6.00 -9.96 -11.55
C VAL A 67 6.30 -9.84 -10.06
N ALA A 68 5.41 -9.22 -9.29
CA ALA A 68 5.49 -9.17 -7.85
C ALA A 68 4.21 -9.71 -7.22
N VAL A 69 4.36 -10.55 -6.20
CA VAL A 69 3.24 -11.06 -5.38
C VAL A 69 3.48 -10.62 -3.96
N GLY A 70 2.47 -10.03 -3.32
CA GLY A 70 2.59 -9.56 -1.95
C GLY A 70 1.35 -9.82 -1.11
N VAL A 71 1.57 -9.85 0.19
CA VAL A 71 0.54 -9.96 1.23
C VAL A 71 0.76 -8.85 2.24
N TRP A 72 -0.33 -8.35 2.80
CA TRP A 72 -0.27 -7.31 3.82
C TRP A 72 -1.31 -7.52 4.91
N ALA A 73 -1.01 -6.98 6.08
CA ALA A 73 -1.95 -6.90 7.19
C ALA A 73 -1.78 -5.55 7.90
N ALA A 74 -2.89 -4.91 8.25
CA ALA A 74 -2.96 -3.66 8.98
C ALA A 74 -3.74 -3.85 10.27
N ILE A 75 -3.13 -3.48 11.39
CA ILE A 75 -3.75 -3.41 12.71
C ILE A 75 -3.82 -1.96 13.15
N SER A 76 -4.90 -1.56 13.81
CA SER A 76 -5.04 -0.24 14.40
C SER A 76 -5.76 -0.27 15.74
N ASN A 77 -5.84 0.88 16.41
CA ASN A 77 -6.46 1.06 17.72
C ASN A 77 -7.98 1.20 17.67
N VAL A 78 -8.63 0.95 16.53
CA VAL A 78 -10.10 0.89 16.43
C VAL A 78 -10.61 -0.27 17.27
N SER A 79 -11.74 -0.07 17.96
CA SER A 79 -12.33 -1.10 18.81
C SER A 79 -12.76 -2.32 17.98
N LYS A 80 -12.71 -3.53 18.57
CA LYS A 80 -13.15 -4.75 17.86
C LYS A 80 -14.62 -4.70 17.45
N ASP A 81 -15.44 -3.96 18.21
CA ASP A 81 -16.86 -3.77 17.93
C ASP A 81 -17.08 -2.91 16.67
N ASP A 82 -16.23 -1.90 16.46
CA ASP A 82 -16.24 -1.08 15.24
C ASP A 82 -15.60 -1.83 14.05
N TYR A 83 -14.55 -2.61 14.30
CA TYR A 83 -13.83 -3.40 13.30
C TYR A 83 -14.64 -4.58 12.74
N GLY A 84 -15.53 -5.19 13.52
CA GLY A 84 -16.20 -6.46 13.18
C GLY A 84 -15.29 -7.69 13.28
N GLU A 85 -15.71 -8.82 12.69
CA GLU A 85 -14.97 -10.09 12.73
C GLU A 85 -13.50 -9.92 12.30
N GLY A 86 -12.60 -10.16 13.25
CA GLY A 86 -11.17 -10.29 13.00
C GLY A 86 -10.30 -9.14 13.51
N GLY A 87 -10.80 -7.92 13.72
CA GLY A 87 -10.03 -6.84 14.36
C GLY A 87 -8.79 -6.33 13.61
N PHE A 88 -8.57 -6.75 12.36
CA PHE A 88 -7.47 -6.30 11.50
C PHE A 88 -7.82 -6.45 10.02
N SER A 89 -7.24 -5.60 9.18
CA SER A 89 -7.40 -5.64 7.73
C SER A 89 -6.27 -6.45 7.10
N LYS A 90 -6.56 -7.24 6.06
CA LYS A 90 -5.56 -8.06 5.37
C LYS A 90 -5.89 -8.18 3.89
N GLY A 91 -4.88 -8.47 3.08
CA GLY A 91 -5.09 -8.74 1.67
C GLY A 91 -3.85 -9.31 1.00
N PHE A 92 -4.01 -9.66 -0.27
CA PHE A 92 -2.91 -9.99 -1.16
C PHE A 92 -3.04 -9.22 -2.47
N TYR A 93 -1.94 -9.11 -3.20
CA TYR A 93 -1.91 -8.50 -4.50
C TYR A 93 -0.89 -9.16 -5.42
N ILE A 94 -1.16 -9.06 -6.72
CA ILE A 94 -0.28 -9.46 -7.80
C ILE A 94 -0.08 -8.24 -8.69
N SER A 95 1.16 -7.90 -8.98
CA SER A 95 1.52 -6.81 -9.87
C SER A 95 2.32 -7.33 -11.06
N ILE A 96 1.82 -7.05 -12.26
CA ILE A 96 2.32 -7.57 -13.53
C ILE A 96 2.77 -6.39 -14.40
N PRO A 97 4.05 -6.30 -14.81
CA PRO A 97 4.50 -5.24 -15.71
C PRO A 97 3.91 -5.40 -17.11
N PHE A 98 3.44 -4.29 -17.70
CA PHE A 98 2.90 -4.28 -19.06
C PHE A 98 3.95 -4.47 -20.14
N ASP A 99 5.22 -4.25 -19.83
CA ASP A 99 6.35 -4.55 -20.73
C ASP A 99 6.41 -6.04 -21.14
N LEU A 100 5.81 -6.94 -20.34
CA LEU A 100 5.65 -8.36 -20.73
C LEU A 100 4.58 -8.57 -21.82
N MET A 101 3.74 -7.57 -22.07
CA MET A 101 2.56 -7.65 -22.94
C MET A 101 2.58 -6.61 -24.06
N THR A 102 3.56 -5.69 -24.09
CA THR A 102 3.67 -4.61 -25.08
C THR A 102 5.01 -4.62 -25.80
N ILE A 103 5.02 -4.23 -27.08
CA ILE A 103 6.22 -4.24 -27.94
C ILE A 103 7.18 -3.08 -27.60
N GLY A 104 6.70 -2.04 -26.90
CA GLY A 104 7.50 -0.87 -26.53
C GLY A 104 7.71 -0.77 -25.01
N PRO A 105 8.84 -0.17 -24.57
CA PRO A 105 9.16 -0.04 -23.15
C PRO A 105 8.06 0.73 -22.42
N ASN A 106 7.39 0.07 -21.49
CA ASN A 106 6.29 0.65 -20.73
C ASN A 106 6.50 0.50 -19.21
N ARG A 107 6.36 1.60 -18.47
CA ARG A 107 6.48 1.63 -17.01
C ARG A 107 5.19 1.24 -16.28
N ASN A 108 4.10 1.04 -17.02
CA ASN A 108 2.81 0.70 -16.44
C ASN A 108 2.79 -0.74 -15.92
N ARG A 109 2.02 -0.97 -14.85
CA ARG A 109 1.79 -2.29 -14.27
C ARG A 109 0.29 -2.51 -14.08
N ALA A 110 -0.19 -3.71 -14.39
CA ALA A 110 -1.47 -4.17 -13.87
C ALA A 110 -1.31 -4.55 -12.40
N VAL A 111 -2.32 -4.23 -11.59
CA VAL A 111 -2.40 -4.68 -10.20
C VAL A 111 -3.74 -5.36 -10.01
N VAL A 112 -3.70 -6.61 -9.55
CA VAL A 112 -4.86 -7.37 -9.10
C VAL A 112 -4.72 -7.53 -7.60
N SER A 113 -5.71 -7.07 -6.83
CA SER A 113 -5.71 -7.15 -5.37
C SER A 113 -6.98 -7.78 -4.86
N TRP A 114 -6.87 -8.58 -3.81
CA TRP A 114 -8.01 -9.16 -3.11
C TRP A 114 -7.90 -8.90 -1.61
N THR A 115 -9.02 -8.52 -1.01
CA THR A 115 -9.16 -8.25 0.43
C THR A 115 -10.45 -8.94 0.89
N PRO A 116 -10.37 -9.98 1.74
CA PRO A 116 -11.50 -10.85 2.06
C PRO A 116 -12.68 -10.13 2.73
N LEU A 117 -12.39 -9.09 3.51
CA LEU A 117 -13.38 -8.28 4.20
C LEU A 117 -12.94 -6.82 4.10
N THR A 118 -13.68 -6.02 3.34
CA THR A 118 -13.50 -4.56 3.27
C THR A 118 -14.26 -3.93 4.44
N ARG A 119 -13.56 -3.67 5.54
CA ARG A 119 -14.02 -2.74 6.58
C ARG A 119 -12.99 -1.62 6.69
N ASP A 120 -13.43 -0.44 7.11
CA ASP A 120 -12.67 0.81 6.94
C ASP A 120 -11.50 1.00 7.93
N GLY A 121 -11.23 0.03 8.80
CA GLY A 121 -10.12 0.08 9.75
C GLY A 121 -8.77 -0.15 9.07
N GLY A 122 -7.76 0.69 9.37
CA GLY A 122 -6.42 0.50 8.85
C GLY A 122 -6.22 0.87 7.37
N GLN A 123 -7.12 1.69 6.79
CA GLN A 123 -6.99 2.10 5.39
C GLN A 123 -5.95 3.21 5.22
N MET A 124 -4.86 2.91 4.52
CA MET A 124 -3.89 3.91 4.09
C MET A 124 -4.46 4.76 2.94
N LEU A 125 -4.04 6.03 2.88
CA LEU A 125 -4.33 6.88 1.72
C LEU A 125 -3.76 6.24 0.45
N SER A 126 -4.62 5.98 -0.54
CA SER A 126 -4.18 5.56 -1.88
C SER A 126 -3.44 6.72 -2.54
N ARG A 127 -2.14 6.53 -2.81
CA ARG A 127 -1.28 7.54 -3.42
C ARG A 127 -0.75 7.00 -4.74
N LYS A 128 -0.80 7.84 -5.77
CA LYS A 128 -0.24 7.55 -7.10
C LYS A 128 1.28 7.31 -7.05
N TYR A 129 1.97 7.96 -6.11
CA TYR A 129 3.42 7.93 -5.99
C TYR A 129 3.84 7.55 -4.56
N GLN A 130 4.62 6.49 -4.43
CA GLN A 130 5.35 6.14 -3.22
C GLN A 130 6.85 6.27 -3.51
N LEU A 131 7.60 6.86 -2.58
CA LEU A 131 9.01 7.21 -2.81
C LEU A 131 9.92 5.99 -3.00
N TYR A 132 9.68 4.89 -2.26
CA TYR A 132 10.51 3.70 -2.36
C TYR A 132 10.38 2.96 -3.71
N PRO A 133 9.18 2.72 -4.25
CA PRO A 133 9.04 2.22 -5.62
C PRO A 133 9.72 3.10 -6.68
N MET A 134 9.73 4.43 -6.49
CA MET A 134 10.42 5.33 -7.42
C MET A 134 11.94 5.17 -7.37
N THR A 135 12.52 4.90 -6.19
CA THR A 135 13.97 4.67 -6.07
C THR A 135 14.38 3.25 -6.46
N ALA A 136 13.49 2.26 -6.30
CA ALA A 136 13.72 0.88 -6.72
C ALA A 136 13.89 0.73 -8.24
N GLU A 137 13.47 1.72 -9.05
CA GLU A 137 13.76 1.77 -10.48
C GLU A 137 15.26 1.95 -10.80
N ARG A 138 16.07 2.45 -9.85
CA ARG A 138 17.53 2.55 -10.02
C ARG A 138 18.23 1.21 -9.82
N GLU A 139 17.63 0.29 -9.06
CA GLU A 139 18.14 -1.06 -8.82
C GLU A 139 17.69 -1.98 -9.97
N VAL A 140 18.13 -1.66 -11.18
CA VAL A 140 18.13 -2.63 -12.28
C VAL A 140 19.19 -3.67 -11.94
N PRO A 141 18.90 -4.99 -11.92
CA PRO A 141 19.94 -6.00 -11.86
C PRO A 141 20.84 -5.80 -13.09
N VAL A 142 22.08 -5.37 -12.85
CA VAL A 142 23.11 -5.44 -13.89
C VAL A 142 23.48 -6.91 -14.00
N GLY A 143 22.96 -7.56 -15.04
CA GLY A 143 23.25 -8.94 -15.38
C GLY A 143 22.78 -9.23 -16.80
N GLN A 144 23.65 -8.89 -17.77
CA GLN A 144 23.69 -9.55 -19.07
C GLN A 144 24.22 -10.98 -18.92
#